data_AF-A0A9D0C716-F1
#
_entry.id   AF-A0A9D0C716-F1
#
_cell.length_a   1.000
_cell.length_b   1.000
_cell.length_c   1.000
_cell.angle_alpha   90.00
_cell.angle_beta   90.00
_cell.angle_gamma   90.00
#
_symmetry.space_group_name_H-M   'P 1'
#
loop_
_entity.id
_entity.type
_entity.pdbx_description
1 polymer ?
#
loop_
_entity_poly.entity_id
_entity_poly.type
_entity_poly.pdbx_seq_one_letter_code
_entity_poly.pdbx_strand_id
1 'polypeptide(L)'
;ACWPDLELGRDETGLLDDLLGALSFLGRAESWVEARRIDSWHGTPDCVPGSSAADPETGEPGEVVPLFCPLPPGDYAVLRAGFLAAGQGKKKKTAATLPEAWLAALDLQSSELRAAGWSQPPAARQVLYRRPAGCLAPVAPSVAPPRPPVRAGVTTLRYILYGRPLPRMEDAVRIGELARAACMRLADRQLGRIPPSLSGHGPGREGCHGHAFFLAEADDNGRVRHLLLHVPNGLSPEEQAAMQGLARLYDGRGGEWEVFCEGAGCVTDFSPVSTPLAKARCWRSVTPYLRPWYAKKRFGTAEQIRRECRLRGLPEPGDISLLPEVSLGGRPRRAVHFRRFRKKRGLTQPDTRGSLVRLLFPAPVQGPLALGFACHFGLGLFVPDDET
;
A
#
# COMPACT_ATOMS: atom_id res chain seq x y z
N ALA A 1 27.89 3.16 -27.48
CA ALA A 1 28.35 1.89 -28.07
C ALA A 1 29.52 2.17 -29.00
N CYS A 2 30.42 1.21 -29.19
CA CYS A 2 31.63 1.38 -30.00
C CYS A 2 31.84 0.12 -30.86
N TRP A 3 32.12 0.32 -32.15
CA TRP A 3 32.44 -0.74 -33.11
C TRP A 3 33.72 -0.32 -33.86
N PRO A 4 34.91 -0.56 -33.28
CA PRO A 4 36.17 -0.05 -33.82
C PRO A 4 36.53 -0.65 -35.18
N ASP A 5 36.07 -1.87 -35.45
CA ASP A 5 36.38 -2.61 -36.68
C ASP A 5 35.30 -2.45 -37.76
N LEU A 6 34.31 -1.57 -37.55
CA LEU A 6 33.21 -1.35 -38.49
C LEU A 6 33.52 -0.18 -39.42
N GLU A 7 33.73 -0.47 -40.69
CA GLU A 7 33.81 0.54 -41.75
C GLU A 7 32.46 0.62 -42.47
N LEU A 8 31.90 1.82 -42.56
CA LEU A 8 30.64 2.09 -43.26
C LEU A 8 30.90 2.94 -44.50
N GLY A 9 30.22 2.62 -45.60
CA GLY A 9 30.16 3.48 -46.76
C GLY A 9 29.41 4.79 -46.48
N ARG A 10 29.47 5.72 -47.42
CA ARG A 10 28.82 7.04 -47.28
C ARG A 10 27.30 6.93 -47.07
N ASP A 11 26.65 6.07 -47.85
CA ASP A 11 25.19 5.91 -47.81
C ASP A 11 24.74 5.20 -46.53
N GLU A 12 25.51 4.20 -46.07
CA GLU A 12 25.26 3.50 -44.81
C GLU A 12 25.48 4.40 -43.61
N THR A 13 26.48 5.29 -43.68
CA THR A 13 26.73 6.31 -42.66
C THR A 13 25.55 7.28 -42.57
N GLY A 14 25.04 7.76 -43.71
CA GLY A 14 23.87 8.63 -43.74
C GLY A 14 22.63 7.97 -43.16
N LEU A 15 22.37 6.70 -43.52
CA LEU A 15 21.26 5.93 -42.98
C LEU A 15 21.38 5.74 -41.45
N LEU A 16 22.58 5.47 -40.95
CA LEU A 16 22.81 5.35 -39.51
C LEU A 16 22.50 6.67 -38.79
N ASP A 17 22.95 7.80 -39.33
CA ASP A 17 22.69 9.11 -38.74
C ASP A 17 21.18 9.42 -38.69
N ASP A 18 20.42 9.07 -39.74
CA ASP A 18 18.95 9.18 -39.78
C ASP A 18 18.28 8.28 -38.72
N LEU A 19 18.73 7.02 -38.59
CA LEU A 19 18.19 6.07 -37.60
C LEU A 19 18.46 6.53 -36.17
N LEU A 20 19.65 7.08 -35.90
CA LEU A 20 20.00 7.62 -34.58
C LEU A 20 19.14 8.86 -34.25
N GLY A 21 18.88 9.73 -35.23
CA GLY A 21 18.01 10.90 -35.06
C GLY A 21 16.54 10.54 -34.78
N ALA A 22 16.07 9.39 -35.28
CA ALA A 22 14.71 8.89 -35.03
C ALA A 22 14.55 8.15 -33.68
N LEU A 23 15.63 7.86 -32.96
CA LEU A 23 15.60 7.09 -31.72
C LEU A 23 15.19 7.97 -30.52
N SER A 24 13.87 8.10 -30.30
CA SER A 24 13.35 8.98 -29.24
C SER A 24 13.33 8.38 -27.82
N PHE A 25 13.32 7.04 -27.70
CA PHE A 25 13.28 6.37 -26.39
C PHE A 25 13.82 4.93 -26.43
N LEU A 26 14.23 4.41 -25.27
CA LEU A 26 14.63 3.01 -25.10
C LEU A 26 13.60 2.23 -24.29
N GLY A 27 12.72 1.51 -24.98
CA GLY A 27 11.76 0.56 -24.41
C GLY A 27 10.50 1.17 -23.79
N ARG A 28 10.60 2.31 -23.08
CA ARG A 28 9.43 3.01 -22.50
C ARG A 28 9.43 4.50 -22.85
N ALA A 29 8.24 5.09 -22.96
CA ALA A 29 8.08 6.50 -23.29
C ALA A 29 8.68 7.45 -22.23
N GLU A 30 8.92 6.98 -21.01
CA GLU A 30 9.60 7.76 -19.97
C GLU A 30 11.14 7.70 -20.07
N SER A 31 11.70 6.92 -21.00
CA SER A 31 13.15 6.70 -21.18
C SER A 31 13.66 7.40 -22.43
N TRP A 32 13.66 8.73 -22.39
CA TRP A 32 14.03 9.61 -23.50
C TRP A 32 15.49 9.43 -23.89
N VAL A 33 15.76 9.42 -25.20
CA VAL A 33 17.11 9.26 -25.73
C VAL A 33 17.39 10.31 -26.79
N GLU A 34 18.63 10.77 -26.81
CA GLU A 34 19.25 11.49 -27.91
C GLU A 34 20.49 10.68 -28.31
N ALA A 35 20.60 10.32 -29.59
CA ALA A 35 21.72 9.54 -30.10
C ALA A 35 22.32 10.22 -31.32
N ARG A 36 23.66 10.25 -31.37
CA ARG A 36 24.43 10.75 -32.52
C ARG A 36 25.73 9.99 -32.65
N ARG A 37 26.20 9.86 -33.89
CA ARG A 37 27.55 9.37 -34.17
C ARG A 37 28.57 10.45 -33.79
N ILE A 38 29.74 10.01 -33.34
CA ILE A 38 30.90 10.87 -33.10
C ILE A 38 32.08 10.33 -33.91
N ASP A 39 32.86 11.22 -34.51
CA ASP A 39 33.92 10.84 -35.45
C ASP A 39 35.12 10.18 -34.76
N SER A 40 35.35 10.52 -33.48
CA SER A 40 36.33 9.84 -32.65
C SER A 40 35.83 9.70 -31.22
N TRP A 41 36.15 8.56 -30.60
CA TRP A 41 35.86 8.29 -29.21
C TRP A 41 37.05 7.60 -28.57
N HIS A 42 37.54 8.18 -27.48
CA HIS A 42 38.71 7.68 -26.73
C HIS A 42 38.35 7.23 -25.32
N GLY A 43 37.06 6.98 -25.06
CA GLY A 43 36.58 6.46 -23.79
C GLY A 43 36.63 4.93 -23.72
N THR A 44 36.34 4.40 -22.53
CA THR A 44 36.17 2.96 -22.30
C THR A 44 34.68 2.66 -22.12
N PRO A 45 34.13 1.59 -22.75
CA PRO A 45 32.74 1.26 -22.55
C PRO A 45 32.51 0.84 -21.10
N ASP A 46 31.53 1.44 -20.45
CA ASP A 46 31.10 1.10 -19.09
C ASP A 46 30.18 -0.14 -19.05
N CYS A 47 29.86 -0.72 -20.21
CA CYS A 47 29.12 -1.96 -20.32
C CYS A 47 29.72 -2.80 -21.45
N VAL A 48 30.26 -3.98 -21.10
CA VAL A 48 31.02 -4.84 -22.02
C VAL A 48 30.55 -6.29 -21.95
N PRO A 49 30.67 -7.10 -23.02
CA PRO A 49 30.39 -8.53 -22.95
C PRO A 49 31.24 -9.20 -21.87
N GLY A 50 30.62 -9.96 -20.97
CA GLY A 50 31.33 -10.59 -19.86
C GLY A 50 30.41 -11.41 -18.96
N SER A 51 30.92 -12.55 -18.50
CA SER A 51 30.21 -13.47 -17.58
C SER A 51 30.69 -13.38 -16.12
N SER A 52 31.74 -12.59 -15.86
CA SER A 52 32.30 -12.41 -14.52
C SER A 52 31.74 -11.15 -13.86
N ALA A 53 31.34 -11.27 -12.59
CA ALA A 53 30.92 -10.16 -11.73
C ALA A 53 32.09 -9.35 -11.17
N ALA A 54 33.32 -9.63 -11.61
CA ALA A 54 34.50 -8.82 -11.35
C ALA A 54 35.16 -8.47 -12.68
N ASP A 55 35.74 -7.27 -12.75
CA ASP A 55 36.62 -6.90 -13.85
C ASP A 55 37.90 -7.75 -13.80
N PRO A 56 38.26 -8.48 -14.87
CA PRO A 56 39.44 -9.34 -14.89
C PRO A 56 40.75 -8.56 -14.94
N GLU A 57 40.75 -7.29 -15.36
CA GLU A 57 41.95 -6.44 -15.40
C GLU A 57 42.06 -5.59 -14.13
N THR A 58 40.96 -4.99 -13.68
CA THR A 58 40.99 -4.05 -12.53
C THR A 58 40.58 -4.66 -11.20
N GLY A 59 39.90 -5.81 -11.21
CA GLY A 59 39.34 -6.44 -10.00
C GLY A 59 38.09 -5.74 -9.45
N GLU A 60 37.59 -4.70 -10.11
CA GLU A 60 36.44 -3.93 -9.62
C GLU A 60 35.13 -4.74 -9.67
N PRO A 61 34.24 -4.58 -8.68
CA PRO A 61 32.97 -5.29 -8.64
C PRO A 61 32.01 -4.77 -9.71
N GLY A 62 31.45 -5.71 -10.48
CA GLY A 62 30.45 -5.46 -11.52
C GLY A 62 29.17 -6.25 -11.32
N GLU A 63 28.15 -5.89 -12.08
CA GLU A 63 26.90 -6.63 -12.21
C GLU A 63 26.86 -7.31 -13.59
N VAL A 64 26.55 -8.60 -13.61
CA VAL A 64 26.32 -9.35 -14.85
C VAL A 64 24.83 -9.31 -15.19
N VAL A 65 24.50 -8.84 -16.39
CA VAL A 65 23.14 -8.69 -16.88
C VAL A 65 22.96 -9.49 -18.17
N PRO A 66 21.96 -10.39 -18.25
CA PRO A 66 21.63 -11.05 -19.51
C PRO A 66 20.85 -10.10 -20.43
N LEU A 67 21.37 -9.87 -21.63
CA LEU A 67 20.71 -9.09 -22.68
C LEU A 67 20.34 -9.97 -23.86
N PHE A 68 19.20 -9.72 -24.48
CA PHE A 68 18.88 -10.31 -25.77
C PHE A 68 19.59 -9.52 -26.87
N CYS A 69 20.46 -10.21 -27.61
CA CYS A 69 21.10 -9.68 -28.80
C CYS A 69 20.59 -10.45 -30.03
N PRO A 70 20.59 -9.82 -31.23
CA PRO A 70 20.31 -10.54 -32.46
C PRO A 70 21.24 -11.75 -32.64
N LEU A 71 20.67 -12.87 -33.08
CA LEU A 71 21.47 -13.96 -33.63
C LEU A 71 22.10 -13.48 -34.94
N PRO A 72 23.37 -13.84 -35.22
CA PRO A 72 23.96 -13.60 -36.53
C PRO A 72 23.09 -14.21 -37.65
N PRO A 73 23.03 -13.59 -38.85
CA PRO A 73 22.18 -14.07 -39.94
C PRO A 73 22.40 -15.56 -40.31
N GLY A 74 23.65 -16.02 -40.31
CA GLY A 74 24.00 -17.42 -40.58
C GLY A 74 23.44 -18.38 -39.53
N ASP A 75 23.62 -18.05 -38.25
CA ASP A 75 23.12 -18.87 -37.13
C ASP A 75 21.59 -18.93 -37.14
N TYR A 76 20.93 -17.81 -37.47
CA TYR A 76 19.49 -17.78 -37.65
C TYR A 76 19.03 -18.70 -38.79
N ALA A 77 19.73 -18.70 -39.93
CA ALA A 77 19.40 -19.56 -41.06
C ALA A 77 19.50 -21.06 -40.68
N VAL A 78 20.55 -21.44 -39.94
CA VAL A 78 20.73 -22.80 -39.43
C VAL A 78 19.61 -23.18 -38.46
N LEU A 79 19.31 -22.31 -37.49
CA LEU A 79 18.21 -22.53 -36.54
C LEU A 79 16.88 -22.71 -37.26
N ARG A 80 16.56 -21.80 -38.19
CA ARG A 80 15.34 -21.85 -39.00
C ARG A 80 15.23 -23.15 -39.77
N ALA A 81 16.30 -23.59 -40.45
CA ALA A 81 16.32 -24.86 -41.16
C ALA A 81 16.01 -26.05 -40.24
N GLY A 82 16.55 -26.06 -39.02
CA GLY A 82 16.25 -27.07 -38.00
C GLY A 82 14.77 -27.11 -37.60
N PHE A 83 14.16 -25.95 -37.36
CA PHE A 83 12.72 -25.86 -37.05
C PHE A 83 11.84 -26.31 -38.22
N LEU A 84 12.21 -25.95 -39.46
CA LEU A 84 11.48 -26.39 -40.65
C LEU A 84 11.57 -27.90 -40.85
N ALA A 85 12.76 -28.48 -40.68
CA ALA A 85 12.99 -29.93 -40.75
C ALA A 85 12.21 -30.71 -39.69
N ALA A 86 12.07 -30.16 -38.47
CA ALA A 86 11.25 -30.71 -37.40
C ALA A 86 9.72 -30.58 -37.61
N GLY A 87 9.28 -30.07 -38.78
CA GLY A 87 7.86 -29.93 -39.12
C GLY A 87 7.14 -28.78 -38.42
N GLN A 88 7.84 -27.95 -37.63
CA GLN A 88 7.29 -26.77 -36.98
C GLN A 88 6.85 -25.71 -38.00
N GLY A 89 7.48 -25.67 -39.17
CA GLY A 89 7.09 -24.83 -40.31
C GLY A 89 5.74 -25.18 -40.96
N LYS A 90 5.14 -26.33 -40.64
CA LYS A 90 3.81 -26.72 -41.17
C LYS A 90 2.65 -26.07 -40.39
N LYS A 91 2.90 -25.58 -39.18
CA LYS A 91 1.91 -24.86 -38.39
C LYS A 91 1.87 -23.40 -38.83
N LYS A 92 0.71 -22.96 -39.34
CA LYS A 92 0.49 -21.61 -39.90
C LYS A 92 1.03 -20.46 -39.03
N LYS A 93 0.85 -20.55 -37.70
CA LYS A 93 1.33 -19.53 -36.74
C LYS A 93 2.86 -19.54 -36.58
N THR A 94 3.47 -20.71 -36.50
CA THR A 94 4.93 -20.84 -36.32
C THR A 94 5.70 -20.47 -37.59
N ALA A 95 5.13 -20.76 -38.76
CA ALA A 95 5.68 -20.36 -40.06
C ALA A 95 5.75 -18.82 -40.22
N ALA A 96 4.69 -18.11 -39.81
CA ALA A 96 4.65 -16.65 -39.83
C ALA A 96 5.71 -16.02 -38.91
N THR A 97 6.09 -16.70 -37.82
CA THR A 97 7.13 -16.25 -36.87
C THR A 97 8.53 -16.76 -37.19
N LEU A 98 8.76 -17.33 -38.38
CA LEU A 98 10.07 -17.79 -38.87
C LEU A 98 10.32 -17.29 -40.32
N PRO A 99 10.28 -15.97 -40.56
CA PRO A 99 10.50 -15.43 -41.89
C PRO A 99 11.90 -15.78 -42.41
N GLU A 100 12.06 -15.83 -43.71
CA GLU A 100 13.37 -16.13 -44.32
C GLU A 100 14.36 -14.96 -44.16
N ALA A 101 13.86 -13.73 -44.32
CA ALA A 101 14.66 -12.53 -44.14
C ALA A 101 14.98 -12.31 -42.66
N TRP A 102 16.27 -12.19 -42.35
CA TRP A 102 16.76 -11.99 -40.97
C TRP A 102 16.20 -10.73 -40.31
N LEU A 103 16.16 -9.59 -41.02
CA LEU A 103 15.58 -8.35 -40.49
C LEU A 103 14.09 -8.50 -40.17
N ALA A 104 13.34 -9.20 -41.02
CA ALA A 104 11.92 -9.47 -40.75
C ALA A 104 11.73 -10.34 -39.50
N ALA A 105 12.68 -11.21 -39.17
CA ALA A 105 12.64 -12.01 -37.95
C ALA A 105 12.89 -11.16 -36.68
N LEU A 106 13.65 -10.07 -36.80
CA LEU A 106 13.89 -9.12 -35.71
C LEU A 106 12.71 -8.16 -35.49
N ASP A 107 11.91 -7.90 -36.54
CA ASP A 107 10.76 -6.99 -36.50
C ASP A 107 9.46 -7.63 -35.94
N LEU A 108 9.50 -8.94 -35.64
CA LEU A 108 8.35 -9.66 -35.10
C LEU A 108 7.92 -9.12 -33.73
N GLN A 109 6.62 -8.94 -33.57
CA GLN A 109 6.06 -8.41 -32.33
C GLN A 109 5.98 -9.49 -31.25
N SER A 110 6.12 -9.06 -29.99
CA SER A 110 6.04 -9.97 -28.83
C SER A 110 4.69 -10.71 -28.74
N SER A 111 3.60 -10.10 -29.21
CA SER A 111 2.27 -10.72 -29.26
C SER A 111 2.21 -11.89 -30.26
N GLU A 112 2.81 -11.72 -31.44
CA GLU A 112 2.88 -12.75 -32.49
C GLU A 112 3.70 -13.94 -32.04
N LEU A 113 4.87 -13.68 -31.44
CA LEU A 113 5.75 -14.71 -30.90
C LEU A 113 5.07 -15.53 -29.80
N ARG A 114 4.39 -14.87 -28.85
CA ARG A 114 3.64 -15.54 -27.78
C ARG A 114 2.48 -16.37 -28.34
N ALA A 115 1.74 -15.84 -29.33
CA ALA A 115 0.63 -16.55 -29.96
C ALA A 115 1.08 -17.80 -30.73
N ALA A 116 2.33 -17.82 -31.20
CA ALA A 116 2.98 -18.98 -31.81
C ALA A 116 3.65 -19.93 -30.80
N GLY A 117 3.63 -19.58 -29.50
CA GLY A 117 4.13 -20.43 -28.41
C GLY A 117 5.62 -20.31 -28.13
N TRP A 118 6.29 -19.26 -28.63
CA TRP A 118 7.70 -19.03 -28.35
C TRP A 118 7.91 -18.58 -26.90
N SER A 119 8.82 -19.27 -26.20
CA SER A 119 9.34 -18.83 -24.89
C SER A 119 10.40 -17.73 -25.02
N GLN A 120 11.06 -17.65 -26.18
CA GLN A 120 12.06 -16.64 -26.54
C GLN A 120 11.98 -16.34 -28.05
N PRO A 121 12.32 -15.11 -28.50
CA PRO A 121 12.34 -14.80 -29.93
C PRO A 121 13.34 -15.69 -30.69
N PRO A 122 12.97 -16.26 -31.85
CA PRO A 122 13.81 -17.22 -32.57
C PRO A 122 15.06 -16.60 -33.21
N ALA A 123 15.07 -15.29 -33.43
CA ALA A 123 16.21 -14.53 -33.96
C ALA A 123 17.03 -13.84 -32.85
N ALA A 124 16.84 -14.21 -31.57
CA ALA A 124 17.57 -13.64 -30.44
C ALA A 124 18.39 -14.71 -29.71
N ARG A 125 19.53 -14.28 -29.17
CA ARG A 125 20.37 -15.03 -28.23
C ARG A 125 20.59 -14.22 -26.97
N GLN A 126 20.75 -14.90 -25.84
CA GLN A 126 21.19 -14.24 -24.62
C GLN A 126 22.70 -14.06 -24.63
N VAL A 127 23.15 -12.84 -24.38
CA VAL A 127 24.55 -12.47 -24.21
C VAL A 127 24.68 -11.82 -22.84
N LEU A 128 25.67 -12.26 -22.07
CA LEU A 128 25.97 -11.68 -20.76
C LEU A 128 26.83 -10.43 -20.95
N TYR A 129 26.38 -9.32 -20.37
CA TYR A 129 27.13 -8.08 -20.29
C TYR A 129 27.47 -7.78 -18.83
N ARG A 130 28.66 -7.25 -18.59
CA ARG A 130 29.09 -6.67 -17.32
C ARG A 130 28.95 -5.16 -17.38
N ARG A 131 28.44 -4.57 -16.30
CA ARG A 131 28.46 -3.13 -16.01
C ARG A 131 28.97 -2.86 -14.58
N PRO A 132 29.47 -1.65 -14.24
CA PRO A 132 29.81 -1.29 -12.88
C PRO A 132 28.63 -1.51 -11.91
N ALA A 133 28.93 -2.03 -10.72
CA ALA A 133 27.89 -2.24 -9.71
C ALA A 133 27.25 -0.91 -9.29
N GLY A 134 25.92 -0.87 -9.17
CA GLY A 134 25.19 0.32 -8.73
C GLY A 134 25.16 1.50 -9.70
N CYS A 135 25.64 1.36 -10.96
CA CYS A 135 25.62 2.44 -11.95
C CYS A 135 24.22 2.97 -12.30
N LEU A 136 23.17 2.18 -12.06
CA LEU A 136 21.76 2.55 -12.23
C LEU A 136 21.04 2.78 -10.89
N ALA A 137 21.77 2.85 -9.78
CA ALA A 137 21.17 3.22 -8.51
C ALA A 137 20.57 4.63 -8.65
N PRO A 138 19.33 4.86 -8.20
CA PRO A 138 18.72 6.18 -8.29
C PRO A 138 19.61 7.21 -7.59
N VAL A 139 20.15 8.16 -8.38
CA VAL A 139 21.07 9.22 -7.93
C VAL A 139 20.31 10.32 -7.19
N ALA A 140 18.98 10.32 -7.23
CA ALA A 140 18.19 11.18 -6.37
C ALA A 140 18.54 10.81 -4.92
N PRO A 141 19.10 11.72 -4.11
CA PRO A 141 19.07 11.51 -2.68
C PRO A 141 17.61 11.24 -2.37
N SER A 142 17.34 10.11 -1.71
CA SER A 142 16.12 10.00 -0.92
C SER A 142 16.26 11.11 0.10
N VAL A 143 15.82 12.32 -0.25
CA VAL A 143 15.64 13.40 0.69
C VAL A 143 14.57 12.82 1.57
N ALA A 144 15.01 12.25 2.70
CA ALA A 144 14.11 11.88 3.76
C ALA A 144 13.25 13.14 3.94
N PRO A 145 11.93 13.05 3.74
CA PRO A 145 11.08 14.22 3.85
C PRO A 145 11.43 14.87 5.18
N PRO A 146 11.64 16.21 5.21
CA PRO A 146 12.03 16.89 6.43
C PRO A 146 11.10 16.39 7.55
N ARG A 147 11.70 15.89 8.64
CA ARG A 147 10.91 15.36 9.76
C ARG A 147 9.89 16.43 10.12
N PRO A 148 8.58 16.15 9.99
CA PRO A 148 7.58 17.15 10.26
C PRO A 148 7.76 17.68 11.69
N PRO A 149 7.58 18.99 11.91
CA PRO A 149 7.83 19.59 13.21
C PRO A 149 7.00 18.86 14.26
N VAL A 150 7.69 18.37 15.28
CA VAL A 150 7.06 17.74 16.44
C VAL A 150 6.15 18.77 17.11
N ARG A 151 4.85 18.47 17.17
CA ARG A 151 3.88 19.30 17.88
C ARG A 151 3.69 18.76 19.30
N ALA A 152 3.75 19.65 20.28
CA ALA A 152 3.33 19.29 21.64
C ALA A 152 1.82 18.99 21.63
N GLY A 153 1.39 18.00 22.41
CA GLY A 153 -0.04 17.70 22.59
C GLY A 153 -0.72 16.97 21.43
N VAL A 154 0.03 16.31 20.53
CA VAL A 154 -0.58 15.45 19.49
C VAL A 154 -1.28 14.27 20.15
N THR A 155 -2.57 14.14 19.86
CA THR A 155 -3.40 13.02 20.31
C THR A 155 -3.92 12.20 19.14
N THR A 156 -3.89 12.73 17.92
CA THR A 156 -4.55 12.13 16.76
C THR A 156 -3.67 12.20 15.52
N LEU A 157 -3.58 11.08 14.80
CA LEU A 157 -3.09 11.03 13.43
C LEU A 157 -4.22 10.55 12.52
N ARG A 158 -4.37 11.20 11.37
CA ARG A 158 -5.31 10.82 10.33
C ARG A 158 -4.55 10.31 9.12
N TYR A 159 -4.97 9.17 8.61
CA TYR A 159 -4.38 8.54 7.45
C TYR A 159 -5.44 8.35 6.37
N ILE A 160 -5.02 8.45 5.11
CA ILE A 160 -5.81 8.04 3.95
C ILE A 160 -5.33 6.67 3.46
N LEU A 161 -6.27 5.82 3.07
CA LEU A 161 -6.01 4.51 2.49
C LEU A 161 -6.12 4.57 0.97
N TYR A 162 -5.14 3.97 0.29
CA TYR A 162 -5.13 3.79 -1.15
C TYR A 162 -5.00 2.32 -1.51
N GLY A 163 -5.77 1.87 -2.51
CA GLY A 163 -5.81 0.48 -2.94
C GLY A 163 -7.21 0.09 -3.43
N ARG A 164 -7.29 -0.98 -4.22
CA ARG A 164 -8.55 -1.46 -4.80
C ARG A 164 -8.75 -2.96 -4.53
N PRO A 165 -9.92 -3.37 -3.99
CA PRO A 165 -10.97 -2.54 -3.42
C PRO A 165 -10.57 -1.97 -2.03
N LEU A 166 -11.12 -0.81 -1.65
CA LEU A 166 -11.01 -0.34 -0.27
C LEU A 166 -11.77 -1.28 0.69
N PRO A 167 -11.34 -1.38 1.96
CA PRO A 167 -12.03 -2.19 2.95
C PRO A 167 -13.47 -1.75 3.16
N ARG A 168 -14.32 -2.67 3.57
CA ARG A 168 -15.70 -2.38 3.95
C ARG A 168 -15.76 -1.84 5.37
N MET A 169 -16.62 -0.85 5.64
CA MET A 169 -16.85 -0.38 7.00
C MET A 169 -17.40 -1.50 7.90
N GLU A 170 -18.08 -2.49 7.32
CA GLU A 170 -18.52 -3.69 8.03
C GLU A 170 -17.35 -4.53 8.61
N ASP A 171 -16.13 -4.38 8.09
CA ASP A 171 -14.90 -5.02 8.55
C ASP A 171 -14.03 -4.10 9.44
N ALA A 172 -14.57 -2.98 9.95
CA ALA A 172 -13.81 -1.99 10.73
C ALA A 172 -12.93 -2.60 11.83
N VAL A 173 -13.46 -3.56 12.61
CA VAL A 173 -12.70 -4.25 13.67
C VAL A 173 -11.44 -4.94 13.15
N ARG A 174 -11.51 -5.53 11.95
CA ARG A 174 -10.37 -6.18 11.31
C ARG A 174 -9.35 -5.14 10.89
N ILE A 175 -9.80 -4.03 10.30
CA ILE A 175 -8.91 -2.96 9.85
C ILE A 175 -8.20 -2.29 11.04
N GLY A 176 -8.91 -2.03 12.14
CA GLY A 176 -8.29 -1.53 13.36
C GLY A 176 -7.28 -2.51 13.97
N GLU A 177 -7.54 -3.83 13.92
CA GLU A 177 -6.56 -4.84 14.35
C GLU A 177 -5.31 -4.88 13.45
N LEU A 178 -5.48 -4.73 12.14
CA LEU A 178 -4.36 -4.65 11.19
C LEU A 178 -3.53 -3.39 11.42
N ALA A 179 -4.19 -2.24 11.55
CA ALA A 179 -3.55 -0.97 11.85
C ALA A 179 -2.74 -1.04 13.13
N ARG A 180 -3.33 -1.56 14.21
CA ARG A 180 -2.62 -1.77 15.47
C ARG A 180 -1.40 -2.65 15.30
N ALA A 181 -1.53 -3.80 14.65
CA ALA A 181 -0.41 -4.71 14.45
C ALA A 181 0.71 -4.05 13.62
N ALA A 182 0.35 -3.26 12.60
CA ALA A 182 1.32 -2.52 11.79
C ALA A 182 2.03 -1.43 12.61
N CYS A 183 1.29 -0.61 13.37
CA CYS A 183 1.85 0.40 14.28
C CYS A 183 2.75 -0.22 15.35
N MET A 184 2.36 -1.33 15.98
CA MET A 184 3.19 -1.99 16.98
C MET A 184 4.50 -2.53 16.39
N ARG A 185 4.46 -3.16 15.21
CA ARG A 185 5.69 -3.60 14.50
C ARG A 185 6.57 -2.43 14.09
N LEU A 186 5.96 -1.33 13.66
CA LEU A 186 6.68 -0.13 13.27
C LEU A 186 7.39 0.51 14.46
N ALA A 187 6.69 0.62 15.59
CA ALA A 187 7.25 1.11 16.84
C ALA A 187 8.39 0.21 17.35
N ASP A 188 8.21 -1.11 17.34
CA ASP A 188 9.26 -2.06 17.72
C ASP A 188 10.52 -1.89 16.85
N ARG A 189 10.34 -1.76 15.53
CA ARG A 189 11.44 -1.57 14.59
C ARG A 189 12.17 -0.22 14.74
N GLN A 190 11.43 0.88 14.95
CA GLN A 190 12.01 2.23 14.96
C GLN A 190 12.42 2.72 16.34
N LEU A 191 11.75 2.26 17.40
CA LEU A 191 11.98 2.68 18.79
C LEU A 191 12.63 1.58 19.63
N GLY A 192 12.79 0.36 19.09
CA GLY A 192 13.32 -0.80 19.83
C GLY A 192 12.39 -1.36 20.91
N ARG A 193 11.13 -0.87 20.96
CA ARG A 193 10.12 -1.28 21.95
C ARG A 193 8.72 -0.96 21.48
N ILE A 194 7.73 -1.63 22.08
CA ILE A 194 6.31 -1.29 21.89
C ILE A 194 5.83 -0.41 23.05
N PRO A 195 5.48 0.87 22.79
CA PRO A 195 5.04 1.77 23.85
C PRO A 195 3.67 1.39 24.46
N PRO A 196 3.46 1.63 25.77
CA PRO A 196 2.16 1.45 26.44
C PRO A 196 1.01 2.28 25.84
N SER A 197 1.31 3.43 25.23
CA SER A 197 0.36 4.27 24.51
C SER A 197 -0.29 3.51 23.34
N LEU A 198 0.44 2.60 22.68
CA LEU A 198 -0.06 1.76 21.59
C LEU A 198 -0.54 0.40 22.07
N SER A 199 0.19 -0.23 23.00
CA SER A 199 -0.12 -1.57 23.47
C SER A 199 -1.28 -1.61 24.47
N GLY A 200 -1.54 -0.53 25.21
CA GLY A 200 -2.47 -0.52 26.33
C GLY A 200 -2.04 -1.42 27.50
N HIS A 201 -0.81 -1.94 27.49
CA HIS A 201 -0.24 -2.74 28.57
C HIS A 201 0.91 -1.95 29.23
N GLY A 202 0.91 -1.91 30.56
CA GLY A 202 1.92 -1.22 31.36
C GLY A 202 1.41 -0.87 32.76
N PRO A 203 2.31 -0.56 33.70
CA PRO A 203 1.94 -0.23 35.07
C PRO A 203 0.94 0.94 35.13
N GLY A 204 -0.15 0.76 35.85
CA GLY A 204 -1.20 1.78 36.04
C GLY A 204 -2.10 2.05 34.84
N ARG A 205 -2.05 1.23 33.77
CA ARG A 205 -2.86 1.43 32.55
C ARG A 205 -3.81 0.28 32.22
N GLU A 206 -3.87 -0.76 33.05
CA GLU A 206 -4.86 -1.84 32.93
C GLU A 206 -6.26 -1.29 33.20
N GLY A 207 -7.13 -1.33 32.19
CA GLY A 207 -8.51 -0.82 32.30
C GLY A 207 -8.67 0.69 32.06
N CYS A 208 -7.59 1.43 31.82
CA CYS A 208 -7.66 2.84 31.45
C CYS A 208 -7.72 2.97 29.92
N HIS A 209 -8.82 3.54 29.41
CA HIS A 209 -9.01 3.86 27.99
C HIS A 209 -8.10 4.98 27.47
N GLY A 210 -6.96 5.26 28.13
CA GLY A 210 -5.98 6.30 27.77
C GLY A 210 -4.90 5.82 26.78
N HIS A 211 -5.22 4.83 25.95
CA HIS A 211 -4.32 4.24 24.96
C HIS A 211 -4.98 4.18 23.58
N ALA A 212 -4.22 3.80 22.56
CA ALA A 212 -4.58 3.93 21.17
C ALA A 212 -5.92 3.29 20.78
N PHE A 213 -6.71 4.07 20.05
CA PHE A 213 -7.87 3.68 19.28
C PHE A 213 -7.50 3.72 17.79
N PHE A 214 -7.82 2.64 17.09
CA PHE A 214 -7.63 2.50 15.65
C PHE A 214 -9.02 2.48 15.01
N LEU A 215 -9.47 3.64 14.54
CA LEU A 215 -10.87 3.88 14.14
C LEU A 215 -10.95 4.06 12.62
N ALA A 216 -11.92 3.38 12.00
CA ALA A 216 -12.16 3.50 10.58
C ALA A 216 -13.16 4.63 10.29
N GLU A 217 -12.90 5.41 9.25
CA GLU A 217 -13.80 6.43 8.71
C GLU A 217 -14.12 6.08 7.25
N ALA A 218 -15.41 5.99 6.94
CA ALA A 218 -15.90 5.53 5.65
C ALA A 218 -16.13 6.70 4.68
N ASP A 219 -16.04 6.42 3.38
CA ASP A 219 -16.55 7.28 2.32
C ASP A 219 -18.07 7.11 2.13
N ASP A 220 -18.61 7.87 1.18
CA ASP A 220 -20.04 7.85 0.83
C ASP A 220 -20.53 6.50 0.28
N ASN A 221 -19.62 5.57 -0.04
CA ASN A 221 -19.92 4.21 -0.50
C ASN A 221 -19.82 3.17 0.63
N GLY A 222 -19.58 3.59 1.87
CA GLY A 222 -19.41 2.70 3.03
C GLY A 222 -18.07 1.95 3.02
N ARG A 223 -17.06 2.46 2.30
CA ARG A 223 -15.70 1.90 2.27
C ARG A 223 -14.79 2.70 3.17
N VAL A 224 -13.91 2.03 3.91
CA VAL A 224 -12.92 2.67 4.78
C VAL A 224 -11.93 3.45 3.91
N ARG A 225 -12.05 4.78 3.94
CA ARG A 225 -11.16 5.69 3.20
C ARG A 225 -10.11 6.30 4.11
N HIS A 226 -10.46 6.55 5.37
CA HIS A 226 -9.53 7.07 6.35
C HIS A 226 -9.41 6.15 7.56
N LEU A 227 -8.25 6.20 8.19
CA LEU A 227 -7.97 5.56 9.46
C LEU A 227 -7.52 6.63 10.44
N LEU A 228 -8.04 6.59 11.66
CA LEU A 228 -7.65 7.45 12.76
C LEU A 228 -6.87 6.62 13.79
N LEU A 229 -5.68 7.10 14.15
CA LEU A 229 -4.98 6.70 15.36
C LEU A 229 -5.21 7.78 16.41
N HIS A 230 -6.03 7.49 17.42
CA HIS A 230 -6.31 8.42 18.51
C HIS A 230 -5.81 7.89 19.85
N VAL A 231 -4.99 8.66 20.55
CA VAL A 231 -4.44 8.34 21.87
C VAL A 231 -4.85 9.46 22.84
N PRO A 232 -5.83 9.24 23.73
CA PRO A 232 -6.33 10.30 24.61
C PRO A 232 -5.25 10.92 25.51
N ASN A 233 -4.27 10.11 25.95
CA ASN A 233 -3.16 10.57 26.78
C ASN A 233 -1.99 11.16 25.97
N GLY A 234 -2.17 11.37 24.67
CA GLY A 234 -1.16 11.91 23.77
C GLY A 234 -0.10 10.91 23.33
N LEU A 235 0.71 11.37 22.37
CA LEU A 235 1.87 10.67 21.82
C LEU A 235 3.14 11.48 22.08
N SER A 236 4.22 10.80 22.49
CA SER A 236 5.54 11.42 22.59
C SER A 236 6.07 11.81 21.20
N PRO A 237 7.04 12.75 21.11
CA PRO A 237 7.67 13.11 19.85
C PRO A 237 8.18 11.93 19.01
N GLU A 238 8.79 10.95 19.65
CA GLU A 238 9.31 9.75 19.00
C GLU A 238 8.18 8.84 18.50
N GLU A 239 7.12 8.69 19.30
CA GLU A 239 5.95 7.93 18.90
C GLU A 239 5.23 8.61 17.72
N GLN A 240 5.10 9.94 17.74
CA GLN A 240 4.54 10.71 16.63
C GLN A 240 5.34 10.49 15.35
N ALA A 241 6.67 10.64 15.40
CA ALA A 241 7.54 10.44 14.25
C ALA A 241 7.43 9.01 13.70
N ALA A 242 7.38 8.00 14.59
CA ALA A 242 7.22 6.62 14.17
C ALA A 242 5.86 6.36 13.52
N MET A 243 4.77 6.86 14.10
CA MET A 243 3.43 6.62 13.58
C MET A 243 3.17 7.33 12.24
N GLN A 244 3.81 8.46 11.98
CA GLN A 244 3.77 9.10 10.67
C GLN A 244 4.41 8.25 9.56
N GLY A 245 5.34 7.35 9.90
CA GLY A 245 5.97 6.42 8.97
C GLY A 245 5.15 5.17 8.60
N LEU A 246 3.88 5.08 9.02
CA LEU A 246 3.01 3.97 8.63
C LEU A 246 2.66 4.07 7.15
N ALA A 247 3.25 3.18 6.34
CA ALA A 247 3.12 3.23 4.88
C ALA A 247 2.15 2.19 4.29
N ARG A 248 1.87 1.07 4.98
CA ARG A 248 1.12 -0.06 4.41
C ARG A 248 0.35 -0.87 5.45
N LEU A 249 -0.81 -1.40 5.05
CA LEU A 249 -1.56 -2.43 5.75
C LEU A 249 -1.66 -3.68 4.89
N TYR A 250 -1.41 -4.84 5.50
CA TYR A 250 -1.49 -6.15 4.84
C TYR A 250 -2.39 -7.09 5.63
N ASP A 251 -3.37 -7.69 4.97
CA ASP A 251 -4.41 -8.49 5.61
C ASP A 251 -4.13 -10.01 5.66
N GLY A 252 -3.03 -10.45 5.05
CA GLY A 252 -2.62 -11.86 4.96
C GLY A 252 -3.44 -12.72 4.00
N ARG A 253 -4.38 -12.12 3.26
CA ARG A 253 -5.34 -12.79 2.37
C ARG A 253 -5.41 -12.13 1.00
N GLY A 254 -4.37 -11.40 0.61
CA GLY A 254 -4.27 -10.67 -0.66
C GLY A 254 -4.78 -9.23 -0.63
N GLY A 255 -5.27 -8.73 0.51
CA GLY A 255 -5.58 -7.32 0.71
C GLY A 255 -4.33 -6.55 1.15
N GLU A 256 -3.90 -5.62 0.30
CA GLU A 256 -2.83 -4.65 0.58
C GLU A 256 -3.36 -3.25 0.30
N TRP A 257 -3.12 -2.34 1.24
CA TRP A 257 -3.45 -0.92 1.10
C TRP A 257 -2.24 -0.08 1.46
N GLU A 258 -1.91 0.84 0.59
CA GLU A 258 -0.99 1.94 0.89
C GLU A 258 -1.67 2.89 1.87
N VAL A 259 -0.88 3.44 2.78
CA VAL A 259 -1.34 4.34 3.83
C VAL A 259 -0.47 5.58 3.80
N PHE A 260 -1.12 6.74 3.75
CA PHE A 260 -0.44 8.02 3.81
C PHE A 260 -0.94 8.80 5.02
N CYS A 261 -0.01 9.30 5.84
CA CYS A 261 -0.36 10.18 6.95
C CYS A 261 -0.70 11.57 6.41
N GLU A 262 -1.97 11.97 6.52
CA GLU A 262 -2.42 13.31 6.10
C GLU A 262 -2.02 14.38 7.12
N GLY A 263 -1.92 14.01 8.41
CA GLY A 263 -1.46 14.91 9.44
C GLY A 263 -1.45 14.31 10.83
N ALA A 264 -0.79 15.04 11.74
CA ALA A 264 -0.71 14.76 13.17
C ALA A 264 -1.05 16.03 13.97
N GLY A 265 -1.95 15.92 14.94
CA GLY A 265 -2.48 17.07 15.67
C GLY A 265 -3.34 16.69 16.87
N CYS A 266 -4.04 17.68 17.42
CA CYS A 266 -5.10 17.42 18.39
C CYS A 266 -6.42 17.14 17.66
N VAL A 267 -7.44 16.72 18.41
CA VAL A 267 -8.74 16.37 17.82
C VAL A 267 -9.36 17.54 17.04
N THR A 268 -9.24 18.77 17.55
CA THR A 268 -9.85 19.96 16.94
C THR A 268 -9.22 20.35 15.61
N ASP A 269 -7.97 19.94 15.35
CA ASP A 269 -7.31 20.17 14.06
C ASP A 269 -8.01 19.39 12.91
N PHE A 270 -8.68 18.28 13.24
CA PHE A 270 -9.30 17.40 12.26
C PHE A 270 -10.84 17.40 12.31
N SER A 271 -11.46 17.99 13.33
CA SER A 271 -12.93 18.10 13.43
C SER A 271 -13.62 18.66 12.17
N PRO A 272 -13.04 19.62 11.41
CA PRO A 272 -13.67 20.12 10.18
C PRO A 272 -13.68 19.12 9.02
N VAL A 273 -12.80 18.12 9.04
CA VAL A 273 -12.59 17.18 7.91
C VAL A 273 -12.82 15.72 8.26
N SER A 274 -13.04 15.40 9.54
CA SER A 274 -13.25 14.03 10.01
C SER A 274 -14.46 13.95 10.93
N THR A 275 -15.50 13.28 10.45
CA THR A 275 -16.81 13.22 11.11
C THR A 275 -16.75 12.56 12.50
N PRO A 276 -15.99 11.47 12.73
CA PRO A 276 -15.85 10.90 14.07
C PRO A 276 -15.22 11.87 15.10
N LEU A 277 -14.49 12.90 14.66
CA LEU A 277 -13.79 13.86 15.51
C LEU A 277 -14.57 15.15 15.77
N ALA A 278 -15.84 15.21 15.37
CA ALA A 278 -16.70 16.36 15.60
C ALA A 278 -17.11 16.50 17.08
N LYS A 279 -17.71 17.65 17.42
CA LYS A 279 -18.32 17.92 18.73
C LYS A 279 -19.83 18.01 18.58
N ALA A 280 -20.58 17.16 19.28
CA ALA A 280 -22.03 17.05 19.12
C ALA A 280 -22.73 16.59 20.41
N ARG A 281 -24.03 16.86 20.51
CA ARG A 281 -24.90 16.34 21.59
C ARG A 281 -25.54 15.01 21.23
N CYS A 282 -25.97 14.86 19.98
CA CYS A 282 -26.54 13.62 19.48
C CYS A 282 -25.50 12.83 18.69
N TRP A 283 -25.45 11.53 18.94
CA TRP A 283 -24.47 10.62 18.37
C TRP A 283 -25.15 9.31 17.98
N ARG A 284 -24.89 8.81 16.78
CA ARG A 284 -25.32 7.47 16.35
C ARG A 284 -24.12 6.58 16.12
N SER A 285 -24.24 5.31 16.48
CA SER A 285 -23.21 4.32 16.16
C SER A 285 -23.10 4.12 14.65
N VAL A 286 -21.89 4.02 14.11
CA VAL A 286 -21.61 3.56 12.73
C VAL A 286 -21.08 2.13 12.70
N THR A 287 -20.58 1.63 13.82
CA THR A 287 -20.24 0.22 14.02
C THR A 287 -20.92 -0.30 15.29
N PRO A 288 -21.26 -1.60 15.39
CA PRO A 288 -22.05 -2.11 16.50
C PRO A 288 -21.36 -1.92 17.85
N TYR A 289 -22.12 -1.40 18.81
CA TYR A 289 -21.76 -1.40 20.21
C TYR A 289 -21.91 -2.81 20.77
N LEU A 290 -20.84 -3.38 21.31
CA LEU A 290 -20.87 -4.66 22.03
C LEU A 290 -20.70 -4.38 23.51
N ARG A 291 -21.60 -4.91 24.34
CA ARG A 291 -21.53 -4.74 25.80
C ARG A 291 -20.21 -5.31 26.36
N PRO A 292 -19.42 -4.54 27.12
CA PRO A 292 -18.20 -5.04 27.77
C PRO A 292 -18.46 -6.03 28.91
N TRP A 293 -19.68 -6.05 29.46
CA TRP A 293 -20.06 -6.88 30.59
C TRP A 293 -21.31 -7.72 30.28
N TYR A 294 -21.46 -8.85 30.98
CA TYR A 294 -22.65 -9.70 30.84
C TYR A 294 -23.91 -8.94 31.25
N ALA A 295 -24.94 -9.01 30.40
CA ALA A 295 -26.22 -8.38 30.66
C ALA A 295 -26.92 -9.03 31.86
N LYS A 296 -27.56 -8.21 32.69
CA LYS A 296 -28.41 -8.64 33.82
C LYS A 296 -29.76 -7.90 33.75
N LYS A 297 -30.76 -8.35 34.52
CA LYS A 297 -32.14 -7.81 34.51
C LYS A 297 -32.24 -6.28 34.59
N ARG A 298 -31.31 -5.60 35.28
CA ARG A 298 -31.23 -4.14 35.43
C ARG A 298 -29.87 -3.58 34.98
N PHE A 299 -29.20 -4.29 34.07
CA PHE A 299 -27.87 -3.93 33.57
C PHE A 299 -27.76 -4.33 32.10
N GLY A 300 -28.58 -3.66 31.28
CA GLY A 300 -28.64 -3.82 29.84
C GLY A 300 -27.72 -2.82 29.12
N THR A 301 -28.02 -2.54 27.85
CA THR A 301 -27.22 -1.65 27.01
C THR A 301 -27.15 -0.23 27.58
N ALA A 302 -28.27 0.33 28.01
CA ALA A 302 -28.33 1.69 28.52
C ALA A 302 -27.47 1.88 29.79
N GLU A 303 -27.58 0.97 30.77
CA GLU A 303 -26.83 1.06 32.01
C GLU A 303 -25.33 0.85 31.80
N GLN A 304 -24.95 -0.02 30.86
CA GLN A 304 -23.54 -0.24 30.53
C GLN A 304 -22.92 0.97 29.82
N ILE A 305 -23.63 1.60 28.88
CA ILE A 305 -23.16 2.84 28.23
C ILE A 305 -22.97 3.95 29.26
N ARG A 306 -23.96 4.18 30.15
CA ARG A 306 -23.84 5.17 31.23
C ARG A 306 -22.65 4.88 32.14
N ARG A 307 -22.42 3.61 32.49
CA ARG A 307 -21.24 3.20 33.28
C ARG A 307 -19.94 3.49 32.54
N GLU A 308 -19.84 3.19 31.24
CA GLU A 308 -18.65 3.49 30.45
C GLU A 308 -18.38 4.99 30.37
N CYS A 309 -19.42 5.82 30.17
CA CYS A 309 -19.29 7.27 30.17
C CYS A 309 -18.71 7.76 31.50
N ARG A 310 -19.26 7.33 32.65
CA ARG A 310 -18.71 7.68 33.97
C ARG A 310 -17.25 7.27 34.13
N LEU A 311 -16.89 6.04 33.76
CA LEU A 311 -15.52 5.53 33.87
C LEU A 311 -14.52 6.30 33.00
N ARG A 312 -15.01 7.01 31.98
CA ARG A 312 -14.21 7.80 31.03
C ARG A 312 -14.31 9.30 31.27
N GLY A 313 -15.01 9.75 32.33
CA GLY A 313 -15.23 11.16 32.62
C GLY A 313 -16.12 11.88 31.60
N LEU A 314 -16.90 11.14 30.81
CA LEU A 314 -17.87 11.69 29.86
C LEU A 314 -19.20 11.97 30.56
N PRO A 315 -19.97 12.99 30.13
CA PRO A 315 -21.35 13.16 30.58
C PRO A 315 -22.16 11.87 30.34
N GLU A 316 -23.09 11.55 31.25
CA GLU A 316 -24.01 10.44 30.99
C GLU A 316 -25.06 10.86 29.96
N PRO A 317 -25.35 10.05 28.93
CA PRO A 317 -26.41 10.35 27.99
C PRO A 317 -27.78 10.25 28.68
N GLY A 318 -28.61 11.26 28.43
CA GLY A 318 -29.99 11.34 28.92
C GLY A 318 -30.88 10.33 28.22
N ASP A 319 -30.77 10.27 26.89
CA ASP A 319 -31.48 9.31 26.04
C ASP A 319 -30.52 8.32 25.37
N ILE A 320 -30.94 7.06 25.32
CA ILE A 320 -30.24 5.94 24.70
C ILE A 320 -31.29 5.10 23.98
N SER A 321 -31.32 5.16 22.66
CA SER A 321 -32.26 4.42 21.82
C SER A 321 -31.55 3.38 20.97
N LEU A 322 -32.18 2.20 20.81
CA LEU A 322 -31.66 1.15 19.93
C LEU A 322 -32.10 1.43 18.49
N LEU A 323 -31.15 1.35 17.57
CA LEU A 323 -31.40 1.44 16.14
C LEU A 323 -31.49 0.03 15.55
N PRO A 324 -32.49 -0.27 14.70
CA PRO A 324 -32.54 -1.55 14.00
C PRO A 324 -31.41 -1.68 12.97
N GLU A 325 -31.03 -0.56 12.35
CA GLU A 325 -30.03 -0.47 11.29
C GLU A 325 -29.40 0.92 11.19
N VAL A 326 -28.29 1.00 10.46
CA VAL A 326 -27.59 2.24 10.10
C VAL A 326 -27.37 2.28 8.60
N SER A 327 -27.35 3.47 8.00
CA SER A 327 -27.02 3.63 6.58
C SER A 327 -25.49 3.68 6.39
N LEU A 328 -24.97 2.79 5.54
CA LEU A 328 -23.59 2.79 5.05
C LEU A 328 -23.62 2.64 3.53
N GLY A 329 -23.07 3.60 2.79
CA GLY A 329 -23.08 3.53 1.32
C GLY A 329 -24.47 3.64 0.72
N GLY A 330 -25.39 4.37 1.37
CA GLY A 330 -26.81 4.43 1.00
C GLY A 330 -27.57 3.12 1.24
N ARG A 331 -26.99 2.14 1.95
CA ARG A 331 -27.62 0.84 2.20
C ARG A 331 -27.85 0.61 3.69
N PRO A 332 -29.01 0.06 4.07
CA PRO A 332 -29.27 -0.30 5.45
C PRO A 332 -28.37 -1.46 5.91
N ARG A 333 -27.83 -1.33 7.12
CA ARG A 333 -26.96 -2.31 7.76
C ARG A 333 -27.37 -2.56 9.20
N ARG A 334 -27.74 -3.81 9.49
CA ARG A 334 -27.97 -4.33 10.84
C ARG A 334 -26.64 -4.75 11.47
N ALA A 335 -26.60 -4.83 12.80
CA ALA A 335 -25.41 -5.27 13.54
C ALA A 335 -24.85 -6.62 13.04
N VAL A 336 -25.72 -7.51 12.53
CA VAL A 336 -25.33 -8.84 12.01
C VAL A 336 -24.48 -8.81 10.75
N HIS A 337 -24.53 -7.70 10.00
CA HIS A 337 -23.75 -7.54 8.78
C HIS A 337 -22.29 -7.16 9.05
N PHE A 338 -21.96 -6.78 10.29
CA PHE A 338 -20.61 -6.40 10.68
C PHE A 338 -19.83 -7.59 11.23
N ARG A 339 -18.52 -7.57 11.01
CA ARG A 339 -17.59 -8.40 11.76
C ARG A 339 -17.54 -7.89 13.21
N ARG A 340 -17.88 -8.77 14.16
CA ARG A 340 -18.02 -8.45 15.60
C ARG A 340 -17.05 -9.23 16.49
N PHE A 341 -16.14 -9.99 15.88
CA PHE A 341 -15.18 -10.84 16.58
C PHE A 341 -13.77 -10.41 16.21
N ARG A 342 -12.93 -10.34 17.24
CA ARG A 342 -11.50 -10.10 17.13
C ARG A 342 -10.77 -11.34 16.62
N LYS A 343 -9.61 -11.17 16.01
CA LYS A 343 -8.75 -12.27 15.55
C LYS A 343 -8.20 -13.10 16.71
N LYS A 344 -7.96 -12.47 17.88
CA LYS A 344 -7.43 -13.15 19.07
C LYS A 344 -8.47 -14.14 19.62
N ARG A 345 -8.09 -15.41 19.72
CA ARG A 345 -8.91 -16.49 20.28
C ARG A 345 -8.92 -16.45 21.81
N GLY A 346 -9.94 -17.05 22.42
CA GLY A 346 -10.06 -17.19 23.88
C GLY A 346 -10.39 -15.89 24.63
N LEU A 347 -10.84 -14.85 23.92
CA LEU A 347 -11.32 -13.63 24.57
C LEU A 347 -12.71 -13.86 25.16
N THR A 348 -12.89 -13.45 26.41
CA THR A 348 -14.23 -13.31 27.00
C THR A 348 -14.95 -12.17 26.29
N GLN A 349 -16.01 -12.50 25.56
CA GLN A 349 -16.85 -11.55 24.84
C GLN A 349 -18.29 -11.71 25.35
N PRO A 350 -18.73 -10.89 26.34
CA PRO A 350 -20.05 -11.03 26.94
C PRO A 350 -21.23 -10.79 25.99
N ASP A 351 -20.99 -10.06 24.90
CA ASP A 351 -21.98 -9.78 23.88
C ASP A 351 -21.44 -10.06 22.47
N THR A 352 -22.08 -11.02 21.81
CA THR A 352 -21.74 -11.47 20.45
C THR A 352 -22.70 -10.95 19.39
N ARG A 353 -23.83 -10.37 19.80
CA ARG A 353 -24.85 -9.84 18.89
C ARG A 353 -24.56 -8.39 18.55
N GLY A 354 -24.21 -7.59 19.55
CA GLY A 354 -24.04 -6.15 19.40
C GLY A 354 -25.37 -5.43 19.09
N SER A 355 -25.37 -4.13 19.35
CA SER A 355 -26.49 -3.23 19.10
C SER A 355 -26.03 -2.01 18.32
N LEU A 356 -26.91 -1.46 17.49
CA LEU A 356 -26.74 -0.11 16.97
C LEU A 356 -27.52 0.82 17.90
N VAL A 357 -26.94 1.96 18.23
CA VAL A 357 -27.41 2.81 19.32
C VAL A 357 -27.31 4.27 18.92
N ARG A 358 -28.31 5.06 19.31
CA ARG A 358 -28.29 6.51 19.29
C ARG A 358 -28.27 7.04 20.72
N LEU A 359 -27.48 8.09 20.94
CA LEU A 359 -27.20 8.69 22.25
C LEU A 359 -27.49 10.18 22.18
N LEU A 360 -28.17 10.70 23.20
CA LEU A 360 -28.33 12.14 23.40
C LEU A 360 -27.70 12.54 24.72
N PHE A 361 -26.65 13.35 24.65
CA PHE A 361 -25.97 13.90 25.82
C PHE A 361 -26.58 15.22 26.27
N PRO A 362 -26.52 15.54 27.58
CA PRO A 362 -27.01 16.81 28.10
C PRO A 362 -26.22 18.02 27.57
N ALA A 363 -24.94 17.83 27.23
CA ALA A 363 -24.06 18.85 26.67
C ALA A 363 -23.22 18.28 25.51
N PRO A 364 -22.71 19.13 24.59
CA PRO A 364 -21.90 18.65 23.46
C PRO A 364 -20.63 17.93 23.93
N VAL A 365 -20.44 16.70 23.47
CA VAL A 365 -19.27 15.86 23.72
C VAL A 365 -18.33 15.93 22.53
N GLN A 366 -17.02 16.03 22.81
CA GLN A 366 -15.97 15.99 21.80
C GLN A 366 -15.66 14.54 21.42
N GLY A 367 -15.69 14.21 20.12
CA GLY A 367 -15.24 12.92 19.60
C GLY A 367 -13.72 12.73 19.69
N PRO A 368 -13.18 11.53 19.37
CA PRO A 368 -13.92 10.36 18.94
C PRO A 368 -14.69 9.69 20.07
N LEU A 369 -15.97 9.41 19.84
CA LEU A 369 -16.80 8.64 20.75
C LEU A 369 -16.80 7.18 20.30
N ALA A 370 -16.07 6.32 21.03
CA ALA A 370 -15.99 4.89 20.76
C ALA A 370 -16.21 4.09 22.05
N LEU A 371 -17.35 3.40 22.19
CA LEU A 371 -17.76 2.70 23.40
C LEU A 371 -17.86 1.18 23.19
N GLY A 372 -17.80 0.41 24.27
CA GLY A 372 -18.04 -1.02 24.23
C GLY A 372 -16.81 -1.89 24.06
N PHE A 373 -17.03 -3.20 24.00
CA PHE A 373 -16.00 -4.20 23.75
C PHE A 373 -15.36 -3.97 22.38
N ALA A 374 -14.02 -4.05 22.36
CA ALA A 374 -13.19 -3.83 21.17
C ALA A 374 -13.33 -2.44 20.51
N CYS A 375 -13.76 -1.42 21.26
CA CYS A 375 -13.82 -0.05 20.75
C CYS A 375 -12.48 0.52 20.29
N HIS A 376 -11.38 0.11 20.91
CA HIS A 376 -10.01 0.42 20.49
C HIS A 376 -9.66 -0.08 19.07
N PHE A 377 -10.46 -0.96 18.49
CA PHE A 377 -10.22 -1.57 17.18
C PHE A 377 -11.28 -1.15 16.14
N GLY A 378 -12.23 -0.30 16.49
CA GLY A 378 -13.24 0.20 15.56
C GLY A 378 -14.66 -0.38 15.73
N LEU A 379 -14.95 -1.15 16.78
CA LEU A 379 -16.34 -1.43 17.18
C LEU A 379 -16.93 -0.30 18.06
N GLY A 380 -18.25 -0.20 18.10
CA GLY A 380 -18.97 0.82 18.85
C GLY A 380 -18.47 2.25 18.61
N LEU A 381 -18.07 2.55 17.37
CA LEU A 381 -17.72 3.91 16.94
C LEU A 381 -19.00 4.68 16.67
N PHE A 382 -19.04 5.94 17.11
CA PHE A 382 -20.15 6.85 16.90
C PHE A 382 -19.74 8.05 16.05
N VAL A 383 -20.73 8.61 15.34
CA VAL A 383 -20.64 9.86 14.60
C VAL A 383 -21.77 10.79 15.02
N PRO A 384 -21.66 12.12 14.82
CA PRO A 384 -22.77 13.03 15.05
C PRO A 384 -24.03 12.59 14.32
N ASP A 385 -25.16 12.86 14.95
CA ASP A 385 -26.49 12.64 14.42
C ASP A 385 -27.33 13.90 14.64
N ASP A 386 -28.43 14.04 13.92
CA ASP A 386 -29.36 15.15 14.13
C ASP A 386 -30.09 14.98 15.46
N GLU A 387 -30.57 16.05 16.10
CA GLU A 387 -31.28 15.99 17.40
C GLU A 387 -32.76 15.55 17.28
N THR A 388 -33.24 15.15 16.10
CA THR A 388 -34.67 14.87 15.81
C THR A 388 -35.27 13.70 16.55
#